data_AF-A0A0G3XJ86-F1
#
_entry.id   AF-A0A0G3XJ86-F1
#
_cell.length_a   1.000
_cell.length_b   1.000
_cell.length_c   1.000
_cell.angle_alpha   90.00
_cell.angle_beta   90.00
_cell.angle_gamma   90.00
#
_symmetry.space_group_name_H-M   'P 1'
#
loop_
_entity.id
_entity.type
_entity.pdbx_description
1 polymer ?
#
loop_
_entity_poly.entity_id
_entity_poly.type
_entity_poly.pdbx_seq_one_letter_code
_entity_poly.pdbx_strand_id
1 'polypeptide(L)'
;MSDFEGRLAALRARFRDRLIEERDWFGCFAAGGAAADAEAARDRSHKLCGIAGSMGYGAVSDAARALEQVLMDDAARSDVAGRRADLLATLNAALADGTD
;
A
#
# COMPACT_ATOMS: atom_id res chain seq x y z
N MET A 1 7.05 -22.74 -20.30
CA MET A 1 6.43 -21.58 -19.62
C MET A 1 5.12 -21.30 -20.36
N SER A 2 3.99 -21.47 -19.68
CA SER A 2 2.66 -21.34 -20.29
C SER A 2 2.27 -19.87 -20.52
N ASP A 3 1.36 -19.60 -21.46
CA ASP A 3 0.78 -18.26 -21.69
C ASP A 3 0.22 -17.63 -20.40
N PHE A 4 -0.28 -18.46 -19.48
CA PHE A 4 -0.81 -18.03 -18.20
C PHE A 4 0.29 -17.52 -17.26
N GLU A 5 1.40 -18.26 -17.13
CA GLU A 5 2.56 -17.87 -16.33
C GLU A 5 3.17 -16.56 -16.84
N GLY A 6 3.27 -16.39 -18.16
CA GLY A 6 3.78 -15.18 -18.78
C GLY A 6 2.90 -13.94 -18.50
N ARG A 7 1.57 -14.10 -18.59
CA ARG A 7 0.62 -13.02 -18.26
C ARG A 7 0.66 -12.65 -16.78
N LEU A 8 0.79 -13.63 -15.90
CA LEU A 8 0.89 -13.39 -14.45
C LEU A 8 2.19 -12.68 -14.08
N ALA A 9 3.31 -13.05 -14.70
CA ALA A 9 4.59 -12.36 -14.52
C ALA A 9 4.51 -10.88 -14.97
N ALA A 10 3.91 -10.62 -16.14
CA ALA A 10 3.71 -9.25 -16.62
C ALA A 10 2.80 -8.42 -15.69
N LEU A 11 1.77 -9.05 -15.11
CA LEU A 11 0.89 -8.39 -14.16
C LEU A 11 1.60 -8.06 -12.85
N ARG A 12 2.46 -8.97 -12.35
CA ARG A 12 3.30 -8.73 -11.18
C ARG A 12 4.30 -7.60 -11.40
N ALA A 13 4.92 -7.53 -12.58
CA ALA A 13 5.83 -6.43 -12.92
C ALA A 13 5.12 -5.07 -12.87
N ARG A 14 3.96 -4.94 -13.53
CA ARG A 14 3.13 -3.73 -13.47
C ARG A 14 2.66 -3.40 -12.05
N PHE A 15 2.36 -4.43 -11.25
CA PHE A 15 1.98 -4.22 -9.88
C PHE A 15 3.13 -3.69 -9.02
N ARG A 16 4.37 -4.10 -9.31
CA ARG A 16 5.54 -3.52 -8.65
C ARG A 16 5.69 -2.03 -8.94
N ASP A 17 5.51 -1.61 -10.18
CA ASP A 17 5.50 -0.18 -10.53
C ASP A 17 4.44 0.58 -9.74
N ARG A 18 3.25 -0.03 -9.57
CA ARG A 18 2.20 0.52 -8.73
C ARG A 18 2.62 0.64 -7.26
N LEU A 19 3.34 -0.32 -6.70
CA LEU A 19 3.84 -0.22 -5.32
C LEU A 19 4.81 0.95 -5.12
N ILE A 20 5.59 1.31 -6.14
CA ILE A 20 6.47 2.49 -6.13
C ILE A 20 5.61 3.76 -6.06
N GLU A 21 4.59 3.87 -6.90
CA GLU A 21 3.66 5.01 -6.90
C GLU A 21 2.97 5.18 -5.53
N GLU A 22 2.50 4.07 -4.93
CA GLU A 22 1.85 4.12 -3.62
C GLU A 22 2.85 4.51 -2.52
N ARG A 23 4.07 3.96 -2.54
CA ARG A 23 5.14 4.35 -1.60
C ARG A 23 5.40 5.85 -1.66
N ASP A 24 5.56 6.40 -2.85
CA ASP A 24 5.88 7.83 -3.03
C ASP A 24 4.72 8.71 -2.57
N TRP A 25 3.49 8.30 -2.86
CA TRP A 25 2.30 9.02 -2.40
C TRP A 25 2.18 9.00 -0.88
N PHE A 26 2.30 7.83 -0.24
CA PHE A 26 2.23 7.72 1.23
C PHE A 26 3.43 8.39 1.92
N GLY A 27 4.58 8.50 1.25
CA GLY A 27 5.74 9.26 1.74
C GLY A 27 5.46 10.76 1.80
N CYS A 28 4.67 11.28 0.87
CA CYS A 28 4.24 12.68 0.84
C CYS A 28 3.00 12.97 1.70
N PHE A 29 2.15 11.96 1.92
CA PHE A 29 0.93 12.10 2.72
C PHE A 29 1.27 12.50 4.16
N ALA A 30 0.84 13.69 4.60
CA ALA A 30 0.99 14.11 5.99
C ALA A 30 -0.23 13.68 6.82
N ALA A 31 -0.03 12.81 7.82
CA ALA A 31 -1.08 12.54 8.82
C ALA A 31 -1.49 13.89 9.43
N GLY A 32 -2.77 14.26 9.35
CA GLY A 32 -3.31 15.56 9.80
C GLY A 32 -3.31 16.68 8.75
N GLY A 33 -3.26 16.33 7.46
CA GLY A 33 -3.58 17.23 6.34
C GLY A 33 -5.07 17.57 6.26
N ALA A 34 -5.53 18.02 5.09
CA ALA A 34 -6.95 18.31 4.88
C ALA A 34 -7.79 17.02 4.97
N ALA A 35 -9.09 17.15 5.25
CA ALA A 35 -10.01 15.99 5.26
C ALA A 35 -9.98 15.21 3.93
N ALA A 36 -9.81 15.92 2.81
CA ALA A 36 -9.64 15.31 1.49
C ALA A 36 -8.39 14.42 1.38
N ASP A 37 -7.31 14.74 2.10
CA ASP A 37 -6.09 13.92 2.11
C ASP A 37 -6.31 12.62 2.88
N ALA A 38 -7.08 12.66 3.98
CA ALA A 38 -7.44 11.48 4.75
C ALA A 38 -8.38 10.54 3.96
N GLU A 39 -9.36 11.10 3.26
CA GLU A 39 -10.23 10.32 2.37
C GLU A 39 -9.42 9.68 1.22
N ALA A 40 -8.52 10.44 0.58
CA ALA A 40 -7.64 9.89 -0.45
C ALA A 40 -6.71 8.79 0.09
N ALA A 41 -6.20 8.94 1.32
CA ALA A 41 -5.37 7.92 1.97
C ALA A 41 -6.17 6.65 2.27
N ARG A 42 -7.43 6.79 2.71
CA ARG A 42 -8.33 5.66 2.97
C ARG A 42 -8.60 4.89 1.68
N ASP A 43 -9.00 5.59 0.63
CA ASP A 43 -9.35 4.98 -0.66
C ASP A 43 -8.16 4.28 -1.31
N ARG A 44 -6.96 4.86 -1.19
CA ARG A 44 -5.71 4.22 -1.64
C ARG A 44 -5.39 2.98 -0.82
N SER A 45 -5.49 3.07 0.51
CA SER A 45 -5.24 1.95 1.41
C SER A 45 -6.19 0.78 1.13
N HIS A 46 -7.48 1.06 0.93
CA HIS A 46 -8.49 0.08 0.56
C HIS A 46 -8.14 -0.66 -0.75
N LYS A 47 -7.85 0.12 -1.81
CA LYS A 47 -7.49 -0.44 -3.11
C LYS A 47 -6.22 -1.28 -3.03
N LEU A 48 -5.19 -0.76 -2.35
CA LEU A 48 -3.91 -1.44 -2.15
C LEU A 48 -4.10 -2.76 -1.39
N CYS A 49 -4.91 -2.78 -0.33
CA CYS A 49 -5.23 -3.98 0.42
C CYS A 49 -5.78 -5.09 -0.49
N GLY A 50 -6.81 -4.79 -1.29
CA GLY A 50 -7.45 -5.77 -2.17
C GLY A 50 -6.51 -6.33 -3.23
N ILE A 51 -5.77 -5.46 -3.92
CA ILE A 51 -4.88 -5.90 -5.01
C ILE A 51 -3.60 -6.56 -4.51
N ALA A 52 -3.00 -6.07 -3.42
CA ALA A 52 -1.76 -6.63 -2.86
C ALA A 52 -1.95 -8.08 -2.42
N GLY A 53 -3.07 -8.39 -1.76
CA GLY A 53 -3.41 -9.76 -1.37
C GLY A 53 -3.52 -10.70 -2.58
N SER A 54 -4.17 -10.23 -3.65
CA SER A 54 -4.33 -11.00 -4.90
C SER A 54 -3.01 -11.26 -5.63
N MET A 55 -2.01 -10.39 -5.43
CA MET A 55 -0.69 -10.49 -6.07
C MET A 55 0.36 -11.23 -5.22
N GLY A 56 0.00 -11.67 -4.01
CA GLY A 56 0.89 -12.39 -3.09
C GLY A 56 1.65 -11.49 -2.11
N TYR A 57 1.33 -10.20 -2.02
CA TYR A 57 1.95 -9.24 -1.11
C TYR A 57 1.14 -9.14 0.19
N GLY A 58 1.06 -10.25 0.94
CA GLY A 58 0.24 -10.36 2.15
C GLY A 58 0.55 -9.28 3.19
N ALA A 59 1.83 -9.06 3.49
CA ALA A 59 2.24 -8.04 4.46
C ALA A 59 1.80 -6.62 4.04
N VAL A 60 1.93 -6.28 2.75
CA VAL A 60 1.47 -4.99 2.21
C VAL A 60 -0.05 -4.86 2.35
N SER A 61 -0.78 -5.93 2.05
CA SER A 61 -2.24 -5.98 2.21
C SER A 61 -2.66 -5.71 3.66
N ASP A 62 -2.00 -6.33 4.62
CA ASP A 62 -2.34 -6.19 6.05
C ASP A 62 -1.98 -4.81 6.58
N ALA A 63 -0.82 -4.27 6.21
CA ALA A 63 -0.43 -2.91 6.58
C ALA A 63 -1.37 -1.86 6.00
N ALA A 64 -1.80 -2.03 4.74
CA ALA A 64 -2.77 -1.14 4.11
C ALA A 64 -4.13 -1.20 4.81
N ARG A 65 -4.61 -2.39 5.18
CA ARG A 65 -5.84 -2.56 5.96
C ARG A 65 -5.76 -1.87 7.32
N ALA A 66 -4.64 -2.00 8.02
CA ALA A 66 -4.45 -1.37 9.32
C ALA A 66 -4.49 0.17 9.22
N LEU A 67 -3.93 0.75 8.15
CA LEU A 67 -4.01 2.18 7.88
C LEU A 67 -5.44 2.61 7.50
N GLU A 68 -6.14 1.84 6.66
CA GLU A 68 -7.53 2.09 6.30
C GLU A 68 -8.43 2.17 7.55
N GLN A 69 -8.27 1.22 8.48
CA GLN A 69 -9.07 1.16 9.71
C GLN A 69 -8.90 2.41 10.58
N VAL A 70 -7.65 2.84 10.85
CA VAL A 70 -7.42 4.04 11.66
C VAL A 70 -7.92 5.32 10.99
N LEU A 71 -7.96 5.36 9.66
CA LEU A 71 -8.54 6.47 8.89
C LEU A 71 -10.09 6.45 8.90
N MET A 72 -10.71 5.27 9.01
CA MET A 72 -12.17 5.13 9.15
C MET A 72 -12.66 5.48 10.56
N ASP A 73 -11.89 5.13 11.58
CA ASP A 73 -12.26 5.30 12.98
C ASP A 73 -12.02 6.74 13.51
N ASP A 74 -11.62 7.66 12.64
CA ASP A 74 -11.18 9.03 12.99
C ASP A 74 -10.15 9.03 14.14
N ALA A 75 -9.21 8.08 14.07
CA ALA A 75 -8.22 7.84 15.11
C ALA A 75 -7.29 9.05 15.31
N ALA A 76 -6.57 9.05 16.43
CA ALA A 76 -5.61 10.11 16.72
C ALA A 76 -4.55 10.22 15.61
N ARG A 77 -4.10 11.45 15.33
CA ARG A 77 -3.07 11.76 14.32
C ARG A 77 -1.80 10.92 14.50
N SER A 78 -1.42 10.61 15.74
CA SER A 78 -0.28 9.74 16.07
C SER A 78 -0.46 8.32 15.54
N ASP A 79 -1.66 7.78 15.61
CA ASP A 79 -1.96 6.41 15.21
C ASP A 79 -1.94 6.29 13.69
N VAL A 80 -2.54 7.26 13.00
CA VAL A 80 -2.46 7.39 11.54
C VAL A 80 -1.01 7.51 11.08
N ALA A 81 -0.20 8.33 11.76
CA ALA A 81 1.22 8.49 11.44
C ALA A 81 2.00 7.18 11.63
N GLY A 82 1.72 6.44 12.71
CA GLY A 82 2.32 5.13 12.99
C GLY A 82 1.97 4.11 11.91
N ARG A 83 0.68 3.95 11.58
CA ARG A 83 0.23 3.02 10.54
C ARG A 83 0.75 3.37 9.14
N ARG A 84 0.87 4.67 8.83
CA ARG A 84 1.51 5.13 7.60
C ARG A 84 2.99 4.72 7.57
N ALA A 85 3.71 4.85 8.67
CA ALA A 85 5.11 4.44 8.76
C ALA A 85 5.27 2.91 8.60
N ASP A 86 4.40 2.12 9.24
CA ASP A 86 4.36 0.66 9.08
C ASP A 86 4.13 0.27 7.61
N LEU A 87 3.18 0.93 6.93
CA LEU A 87 2.90 0.70 5.50
C LEU A 87 4.11 1.05 4.63
N LEU A 88 4.78 2.18 4.87
CA LEU A 88 5.97 2.58 4.11
C LEU A 88 7.13 1.60 4.30
N ALA A 89 7.38 1.15 5.54
CA ALA A 89 8.39 0.13 5.82
C ALA A 89 8.08 -1.17 5.06
N THR A 90 6.83 -1.60 5.06
CA THR A 90 6.38 -2.80 4.36
C THR A 90 6.50 -2.68 2.84
N LEU A 91 6.15 -1.53 2.27
CA LEU A 91 6.33 -1.24 0.85
C LEU A 91 7.81 -1.26 0.44
N ASN A 92 8.67 -0.67 1.26
CA ASN A 92 10.12 -0.67 1.00
C ASN A 92 10.71 -2.09 1.03
N ALA A 93 10.30 -2.92 2.00
CA ALA A 93 10.72 -4.31 2.06
C ALA A 93 10.27 -5.10 0.82
N ALA A 94 8.99 -4.99 0.45
CA ALA A 94 8.43 -5.65 -0.72
C ALA A 94 9.12 -5.23 -2.04
N LEU A 95 9.52 -3.96 -2.14
CA LEU A 95 10.24 -3.43 -3.30
C LEU A 95 11.71 -3.86 -3.35
N ALA A 96 12.33 -4.12 -2.21
CA ALA A 96 13.71 -4.61 -2.12
C ALA A 96 13.82 -6.10 -2.51
N ASP A 97 12.88 -6.93 -2.07
CA ASP A 97 12.86 -8.38 -2.28
C ASP A 97 12.72 -8.80 -3.76
N GLY A 98 12.28 -7.90 -4.64
CA GLY A 98 12.18 -8.18 -6.08
C GLY A 98 13.46 -7.93 -6.88
N THR A 99 14.59 -7.64 -6.24
CA THR A 99 15.86 -7.27 -6.91
C THR A 99 16.79 -8.47 -7.12
N ASP A 100 16.25 -9.58 -7.64
CA ASP A 100 17.03 -10.74 -8.09
C ASP A 100 17.05 -10.80 -9.63
#